data_AF-A0A3C0ZVJ1-F1
#
_entry.id   AF-A0A3C0ZVJ1-F1
#
_cell.length_a   1.000
_cell.length_b   1.000
_cell.length_c   1.000
_cell.angle_alpha   90.00
_cell.angle_beta   90.00
_cell.angle_gamma   90.00
#
_symmetry.space_group_name_H-M   'P 1'
#
loop_
_entity.id
_entity.type
_entity.pdbx_description
1 polymer ?
#
loop_
_entity_poly.entity_id
_entity_poly.type
_entity_poly.pdbx_seq_one_letter_code
_entity_poly.pdbx_strand_id
1 'polypeptide(L)'
;MSRKLRVGILGGTGMVGQRFISLLDNHPWFEVTAIAASPRSAGKTYGECIDGRWKLETPCPEAVKGIVVKNVKDVEAVAAEVDFCFSAVDMSKDEIRAIEEEYAKTETPVVSNNSAHRWTPDVPMIIPEINPEHAQVIEYQKKRLGTTRGFIAVKPNCSIQSYTPVFAAWKEYEPWQALVSTYQAISGAGKTFRDWPEMEGNIIPYIGGEEEKSER
;
A
#
# COMPACT_ATOMS: atom_id res chain seq x y z
N MET A 1 -23.60 4.74 4.70
CA MET A 1 -22.80 5.27 5.83
C MET A 1 -22.99 6.78 5.87
N SER A 2 -23.34 7.37 7.01
CA SER A 2 -23.66 8.81 7.11
C SER A 2 -22.43 9.73 7.27
N ARG A 3 -21.23 9.17 7.48
CA ARG A 3 -19.96 9.90 7.58
C ARG A 3 -18.84 9.13 6.87
N LYS A 4 -17.96 9.84 6.16
CA LYS A 4 -16.73 9.26 5.56
C LYS A 4 -15.71 8.92 6.65
N LEU A 5 -14.97 7.83 6.46
CA LEU A 5 -13.83 7.46 7.29
C LEU A 5 -12.62 8.32 6.92
N ARG A 6 -11.93 8.84 7.93
CA ARG A 6 -10.72 9.63 7.80
C ARG A 6 -9.53 8.70 7.55
N VAL A 7 -8.71 8.98 6.54
CA VAL A 7 -7.64 8.07 6.13
C VAL A 7 -6.28 8.73 6.14
N GLY A 8 -5.30 7.99 6.67
CA GLY A 8 -3.89 8.36 6.66
C GLY A 8 -3.14 7.69 5.51
N ILE A 9 -2.26 8.41 4.82
CA ILE A 9 -1.36 7.82 3.83
C ILE A 9 0.08 7.82 4.37
N LEU A 10 0.60 6.65 4.73
CA LEU A 10 1.99 6.48 5.14
C LEU A 10 2.86 6.29 3.90
N GLY A 11 3.87 7.13 3.71
CA GLY A 11 4.65 7.20 2.47
C GLY A 11 3.97 8.01 1.36
N GLY A 12 3.10 8.96 1.71
CA GLY A 12 2.23 9.68 0.76
C GLY A 12 2.93 10.50 -0.33
N THR A 13 4.22 10.80 -0.19
CA THR A 13 4.99 11.54 -1.21
C THR A 13 5.56 10.64 -2.31
N GLY A 14 5.66 9.33 -2.08
CA GLY A 14 6.13 8.36 -3.08
C GLY A 14 5.07 8.06 -4.14
N MET A 15 5.45 7.41 -5.25
CA MET A 15 4.54 7.15 -6.38
C MET A 15 3.27 6.37 -5.97
N VAL A 16 3.42 5.36 -5.10
CA VAL A 16 2.27 4.58 -4.59
C VAL A 16 1.37 5.45 -3.70
N GLY A 17 1.96 6.28 -2.84
CA GLY A 17 1.23 7.25 -2.02
C GLY A 17 0.46 8.28 -2.86
N GLN A 18 1.08 8.82 -3.90
CA GLN A 18 0.42 9.70 -4.88
C GLN A 18 -0.76 8.98 -5.56
N ARG A 19 -0.62 7.69 -5.89
CA ARG A 19 -1.69 6.89 -6.47
C ARG A 19 -2.85 6.66 -5.50
N PHE A 20 -2.57 6.41 -4.22
CA PHE A 20 -3.62 6.37 -3.19
C PHE A 20 -4.39 7.69 -3.14
N ILE A 21 -3.68 8.81 -3.06
CA ILE A 21 -4.29 10.14 -3.00
C ILE A 21 -5.17 10.41 -4.22
N SER A 22 -4.70 10.05 -5.42
CA SER A 22 -5.49 10.19 -6.65
C SER A 22 -6.74 9.30 -6.67
N LEU A 23 -6.65 8.06 -6.19
CA LEU A 23 -7.79 7.12 -6.17
C LEU A 23 -8.81 7.46 -5.07
N LEU A 24 -8.36 8.11 -4.00
CA LEU A 24 -9.19 8.49 -2.86
C LEU A 24 -9.86 9.87 -3.05
N ASP A 25 -9.50 10.60 -4.11
CA ASP A 25 -10.17 11.84 -4.46
C ASP A 25 -11.67 11.60 -4.70
N ASN A 26 -12.50 12.37 -4.00
CA ASN A 26 -13.96 12.24 -4.03
C ASN A 26 -14.53 10.83 -3.71
N HIS A 27 -13.76 9.98 -3.02
CA HIS A 27 -14.21 8.62 -2.69
C HIS A 27 -15.47 8.64 -1.81
N PRO A 28 -16.47 7.75 -2.04
CA PRO A 28 -17.75 7.77 -1.31
C PRO A 28 -17.61 7.46 0.18
N TRP A 29 -16.57 6.71 0.56
CA TRP A 29 -16.39 6.23 1.94
C TRP A 29 -15.19 6.83 2.66
N PHE A 30 -14.25 7.44 1.93
CA PHE A 30 -12.93 7.79 2.46
C PHE A 30 -12.62 9.25 2.20
N GLU A 31 -11.93 9.88 3.15
CA GLU A 31 -11.42 11.24 3.06
C GLU A 31 -9.98 11.26 3.58
N VAL A 32 -9.03 11.71 2.76
CA VAL A 32 -7.62 11.81 3.17
C VAL A 32 -7.48 13.00 4.11
N THR A 33 -7.18 12.73 5.38
CA THR A 33 -7.02 13.76 6.42
C THR A 33 -5.59 13.90 6.90
N ALA A 34 -4.77 12.85 6.77
CA ALA A 34 -3.38 12.88 7.18
C ALA A 34 -2.47 12.28 6.11
N ILE A 35 -1.31 12.90 5.91
CA ILE A 35 -0.26 12.40 5.04
C ILE A 35 1.02 12.34 5.86
N ALA A 36 1.63 11.17 5.93
CA ALA A 36 2.89 10.96 6.63
C ALA A 36 3.97 10.48 5.66
N ALA A 37 5.19 10.99 5.83
CA ALA A 37 6.32 10.66 4.96
C ALA A 37 7.64 10.72 5.73
N SER A 38 8.76 10.83 5.01
CA SER A 38 10.09 10.93 5.61
C SER A 38 10.27 12.24 6.41
N PRO A 39 11.24 12.28 7.35
CA PRO A 39 11.54 13.49 8.12
C PRO A 39 11.83 14.74 7.27
N ARG A 40 12.35 14.55 6.03
CA ARG A 40 12.62 15.65 5.08
C ARG A 40 11.35 16.35 4.57
N SER A 41 10.24 15.62 4.55
CA SER A 41 8.94 16.12 4.07
C SER A 41 8.08 16.64 5.22
N ALA A 42 8.34 16.18 6.45
CA ALA A 42 7.59 16.58 7.62
C ALA A 42 7.64 18.11 7.85
N GLY A 43 6.50 18.69 8.22
CA GLY A 43 6.35 20.13 8.48
C GLY A 43 6.10 20.99 7.25
N LYS A 44 6.20 20.44 6.03
CA LYS A 44 5.82 21.13 4.79
C LYS A 44 4.41 20.76 4.38
N THR A 45 3.76 21.61 3.60
CA THR A 45 2.51 21.25 2.95
C THR A 45 2.72 20.14 1.93
N TYR A 46 1.70 19.33 1.66
CA TYR A 46 1.78 18.29 0.66
C TYR A 46 2.09 18.85 -0.73
N GLY A 47 1.52 20.01 -1.08
CA GLY A 47 1.80 20.73 -2.32
C GLY A 47 3.28 21.04 -2.50
N GLU A 48 3.96 21.57 -1.48
CA GLU A 48 5.41 21.79 -1.50
C GLU A 48 6.21 20.48 -1.58
N CYS A 49 5.69 19.41 -0.97
CA CYS A 49 6.34 18.11 -1.01
C CYS A 49 6.28 17.47 -2.40
N ILE A 50 5.24 17.69 -3.18
CA ILE A 50 5.08 17.07 -4.50
C ILE A 50 5.40 17.99 -5.67
N ASP A 51 5.79 19.25 -5.41
CA ASP A 51 6.21 20.16 -6.47
C ASP A 51 7.37 19.59 -7.30
N GLY A 52 7.19 19.54 -8.62
CA GLY A 52 8.08 18.88 -9.57
C GLY A 52 8.27 17.36 -9.39
N ARG A 53 7.61 16.74 -8.41
CA ARG A 53 7.78 15.32 -8.02
C ARG A 53 6.49 14.50 -8.16
N TRP A 54 5.38 15.13 -8.54
CA TRP A 54 4.16 14.44 -8.91
C TRP A 54 4.34 13.67 -10.21
N LYS A 55 4.12 12.34 -10.17
CA LYS A 55 4.43 11.43 -11.29
C LYS A 55 3.21 10.94 -12.05
N LEU A 56 1.99 11.31 -11.63
CA LEU A 56 0.76 10.88 -12.31
C LEU A 56 0.33 11.91 -13.36
N GLU A 57 -0.33 11.45 -14.42
CA GLU A 57 -0.86 12.31 -15.49
C GLU A 57 -2.01 13.20 -14.98
N THR A 58 -2.84 12.66 -14.09
CA THR A 58 -3.90 13.42 -13.42
C THR A 58 -3.31 14.40 -12.42
N PRO A 59 -3.81 15.65 -12.32
CA PRO A 59 -3.29 16.62 -11.36
C PRO A 59 -3.50 16.14 -9.91
N CYS A 60 -2.63 16.59 -9.01
CA CYS A 60 -2.80 16.36 -7.58
C CYS A 60 -4.10 17.04 -7.10
N PRO A 61 -4.98 16.33 -6.35
CA PRO A 61 -6.21 16.89 -5.83
C PRO A 61 -5.95 18.11 -4.94
N GLU A 62 -6.69 19.21 -5.16
CA GLU A 62 -6.50 20.45 -4.40
C GLU A 62 -6.76 20.27 -2.90
N ALA A 63 -7.73 19.41 -2.55
CA ALA A 63 -8.15 19.16 -1.17
C ALA A 63 -7.01 18.68 -0.25
N VAL A 64 -6.00 18.00 -0.80
CA VAL A 64 -4.88 17.47 -0.01
C VAL A 64 -3.64 18.35 0.00
N LYS A 65 -3.52 19.33 -0.93
CA LYS A 65 -2.29 20.12 -1.07
C LYS A 65 -1.93 20.89 0.19
N GLY A 66 -2.93 21.39 0.91
CA GLY A 66 -2.76 22.15 2.15
C GLY A 66 -2.45 21.30 3.39
N ILE A 67 -2.54 19.97 3.30
CA ILE A 67 -2.25 19.08 4.44
C ILE A 67 -0.77 19.20 4.80
N VAL A 68 -0.48 19.51 6.06
CA VAL A 68 0.90 19.51 6.57
C VAL A 68 1.35 18.06 6.74
N VAL A 69 2.40 17.69 6.01
CA VAL A 69 2.95 16.33 6.05
C VAL A 69 3.56 16.06 7.42
N LYS A 70 3.22 14.93 8.00
CA LYS A 70 3.76 14.44 9.28
C LYS A 70 4.95 13.52 9.05
N ASN A 71 5.78 13.34 10.08
CA ASN A 71 6.78 12.28 10.05
C ASN A 71 6.07 10.94 10.27
N VAL A 72 6.37 9.95 9.43
CA VAL A 72 5.78 8.61 9.55
C VAL A 72 6.07 7.93 10.89
N LYS A 73 7.17 8.32 11.55
CA LYS A 73 7.55 7.84 12.88
C LYS A 73 6.79 8.53 14.03
N ASP A 74 6.03 9.60 13.76
CA ASP A 74 5.19 10.28 14.77
C ASP A 74 3.82 9.59 14.87
N VAL A 75 3.82 8.30 15.23
CA VAL A 75 2.67 7.38 15.14
C VAL A 75 1.41 7.95 15.80
N GLU A 76 1.51 8.35 17.07
CA GLU A 76 0.38 8.89 17.85
C GLU A 76 -0.23 10.14 17.19
N ALA A 77 0.61 11.02 16.65
CA ALA A 77 0.18 12.25 16.02
C ALA A 77 -0.57 12.00 14.70
N VAL A 78 -0.25 10.93 13.99
CA VAL A 78 -0.97 10.51 12.78
C VAL A 78 -2.24 9.76 13.16
N ALA A 79 -2.14 8.79 14.09
CA ALA A 79 -3.26 7.96 14.56
C ALA A 79 -4.43 8.78 15.12
N ALA A 80 -4.15 9.88 15.82
CA ALA A 80 -5.18 10.77 16.37
C ALA A 80 -6.11 11.40 15.31
N GLU A 81 -5.67 11.49 14.05
CA GLU A 81 -6.39 12.20 12.98
C GLU A 81 -7.13 11.26 12.02
N VAL A 82 -6.97 9.95 12.18
CA VAL A 82 -7.39 8.96 11.19
C VAL A 82 -8.21 7.84 11.80
N ASP A 83 -9.01 7.21 10.96
CA ASP A 83 -9.75 6.01 11.29
C ASP A 83 -9.04 4.74 10.77
N PHE A 84 -8.18 4.87 9.76
CA PHE A 84 -7.25 3.82 9.32
C PHE A 84 -6.17 4.42 8.41
N CYS A 85 -5.12 3.64 8.14
CA CYS A 85 -4.00 4.04 7.29
C CYS A 85 -3.85 3.11 6.07
N PHE A 86 -3.52 3.69 4.93
CA PHE A 86 -2.86 2.98 3.84
C PHE A 86 -1.35 3.15 3.95
N SER A 87 -0.59 2.06 3.86
CA SER A 87 0.87 2.07 4.00
C SER A 87 1.58 1.77 2.68
N ALA A 88 2.52 2.63 2.30
CA ALA A 88 3.41 2.47 1.16
C ALA A 88 4.75 3.17 1.42
N VAL A 89 5.42 2.78 2.51
CA VAL A 89 6.67 3.39 2.96
C VAL A 89 7.89 2.77 2.29
N ASP A 90 8.97 3.52 2.16
CA ASP A 90 10.26 3.05 1.64
C ASP A 90 11.27 2.93 2.79
N MET A 91 11.36 1.74 3.38
CA MET A 91 12.15 1.40 4.57
C MET A 91 12.58 -0.07 4.51
N SER A 92 13.48 -0.50 5.40
CA SER A 92 13.82 -1.92 5.52
C SER A 92 12.60 -2.75 5.96
N LYS A 93 12.55 -4.05 5.62
CA LYS A 93 11.41 -4.91 6.00
C LYS A 93 11.16 -4.94 7.50
N ASP A 94 12.22 -4.87 8.32
CA ASP A 94 12.08 -4.90 9.78
C ASP A 94 11.54 -3.58 10.32
N GLU A 95 11.99 -2.44 9.77
CA GLU A 95 11.42 -1.14 10.11
C GLU A 95 9.95 -1.03 9.69
N ILE A 96 9.58 -1.56 8.52
CA ILE A 96 8.18 -1.61 8.07
C ILE A 96 7.34 -2.42 9.04
N ARG A 97 7.82 -3.59 9.47
CA ARG A 97 7.07 -4.40 10.44
C ARG A 97 6.89 -3.69 11.77
N ALA A 98 7.96 -3.07 12.27
CA ALA A 98 7.91 -2.33 13.52
C ALA A 98 6.90 -1.17 13.43
N ILE A 99 7.00 -0.34 12.40
CA ILE A 99 6.15 0.85 12.28
C ILE A 99 4.68 0.47 12.05
N GLU A 100 4.38 -0.50 11.19
CA GLU A 100 2.99 -0.92 10.94
C GLU A 100 2.34 -1.57 12.17
N GLU A 101 3.10 -2.32 12.98
CA GLU A 101 2.64 -2.82 14.28
C GLU A 101 2.44 -1.71 15.31
N GLU A 102 3.30 -0.68 15.34
CA GLU A 102 3.10 0.49 16.19
C GLU A 102 1.79 1.21 15.85
N TYR A 103 1.52 1.45 14.56
CA TYR A 103 0.24 2.01 14.12
C TYR A 103 -0.94 1.12 14.51
N ALA A 104 -0.86 -0.19 14.28
CA ALA A 104 -1.93 -1.11 14.68
C ALA A 104 -2.20 -1.05 16.19
N LYS A 105 -1.16 -0.96 17.01
CA LYS A 105 -1.27 -0.85 18.49
C LYS A 105 -1.94 0.45 18.97
N THR A 106 -2.02 1.48 18.14
CA THR A 106 -2.83 2.69 18.42
C THR A 106 -4.32 2.53 18.09
N GLU A 107 -4.80 1.30 17.88
CA GLU A 107 -6.16 1.01 17.42
C GLU A 107 -6.48 1.55 16.01
N THR A 108 -5.43 1.77 15.21
CA THR A 108 -5.49 2.24 13.82
C THR A 108 -5.24 1.08 12.87
N PRO A 109 -6.25 0.59 12.13
CA PRO A 109 -6.04 -0.42 11.09
C PRO A 109 -5.07 0.07 10.01
N VAL A 110 -4.21 -0.81 9.53
CA VAL A 110 -3.20 -0.56 8.50
C VAL A 110 -3.45 -1.51 7.33
N VAL A 111 -3.68 -0.94 6.15
CA VAL A 111 -3.74 -1.69 4.89
C VAL A 111 -2.47 -1.40 4.11
N SER A 112 -1.56 -2.37 4.04
CA SER A 112 -0.21 -2.16 3.54
C SER A 112 0.00 -2.72 2.13
N ASN A 113 0.62 -1.89 1.28
CA ASN A 113 1.15 -2.30 -0.01
C ASN A 113 2.60 -2.83 0.11
N ASN A 114 3.22 -2.72 1.28
CA ASN A 114 4.56 -3.24 1.50
C ASN A 114 4.59 -4.76 1.58
N SER A 115 5.74 -5.36 1.25
CA SER A 115 5.90 -6.83 1.24
C SER A 115 6.27 -7.43 2.60
N ALA A 116 6.49 -6.61 3.62
CA ALA A 116 7.15 -7.02 4.85
C ALA A 116 6.33 -8.05 5.66
N HIS A 117 5.00 -7.88 5.71
CA HIS A 117 4.10 -8.76 6.46
C HIS A 117 3.44 -9.88 5.63
N ARG A 118 3.77 -10.02 4.34
CA ARG A 118 3.14 -11.02 3.44
C ARG A 118 3.22 -12.47 3.96
N TRP A 119 4.21 -12.77 4.78
CA TRP A 119 4.46 -14.10 5.34
C TRP A 119 4.31 -14.13 6.88
N THR A 120 3.71 -13.10 7.47
CA THR A 120 3.40 -13.11 8.90
C THR A 120 2.13 -13.95 9.11
N PRO A 121 2.17 -15.02 9.93
CA PRO A 121 1.07 -16.01 9.99
C PRO A 121 -0.31 -15.46 10.31
N ASP A 122 -0.40 -14.36 11.05
CA ASP A 122 -1.66 -13.73 11.44
C ASP A 122 -1.96 -12.43 10.69
N VAL A 123 -1.19 -12.09 9.65
CA VAL A 123 -1.50 -10.96 8.75
C VAL A 123 -2.12 -11.52 7.48
N PRO A 124 -3.40 -11.21 7.18
CA PRO A 124 -4.02 -11.70 5.96
C PRO A 124 -3.45 -10.98 4.73
N MET A 125 -3.09 -11.78 3.73
CA MET A 125 -2.86 -11.29 2.37
C MET A 125 -4.15 -11.42 1.57
N ILE A 126 -4.74 -10.29 1.18
CA ILE A 126 -6.11 -10.25 0.65
C ILE A 126 -6.13 -9.71 -0.79
N ILE A 127 -6.79 -10.44 -1.67
CA ILE A 127 -7.40 -9.96 -2.91
C ILE A 127 -8.91 -9.97 -2.64
N PRO A 128 -9.57 -8.80 -2.51
CA PRO A 128 -10.94 -8.71 -2.02
C PRO A 128 -11.95 -9.60 -2.76
N GLU A 129 -11.75 -9.80 -4.06
CA GLU A 129 -12.62 -10.57 -4.94
C GLU A 129 -12.37 -12.09 -4.89
N ILE A 130 -11.27 -12.53 -4.29
CA ILE A 130 -10.82 -13.94 -4.33
C ILE A 130 -10.85 -14.61 -2.96
N ASN A 131 -10.30 -13.94 -1.94
CA ASN A 131 -10.10 -14.55 -0.62
C ASN A 131 -10.45 -13.62 0.56
N PRO A 132 -11.61 -12.94 0.55
CA PRO A 132 -12.01 -12.04 1.64
C PRO A 132 -12.12 -12.76 3.00
N GLU A 133 -12.41 -14.05 3.01
CA GLU A 133 -12.51 -14.90 4.21
C GLU A 133 -11.19 -15.01 4.98
N HIS A 134 -10.05 -14.75 4.34
CA HIS A 134 -8.76 -14.71 5.03
C HIS A 134 -8.73 -13.64 6.14
N ALA A 135 -9.59 -12.62 6.07
CA ALA A 135 -9.75 -11.61 7.12
C ALA A 135 -10.11 -12.21 8.50
N GLN A 136 -10.65 -13.44 8.56
CA GLN A 136 -10.93 -14.12 9.83
C GLN A 136 -9.70 -14.28 10.73
N VAL A 137 -8.49 -14.34 10.16
CA VAL A 137 -7.25 -14.46 10.94
C VAL A 137 -6.94 -13.21 11.78
N ILE A 138 -7.53 -12.06 11.44
CA ILE A 138 -7.32 -10.78 12.13
C ILE A 138 -7.66 -10.89 13.63
N GLU A 139 -8.63 -11.74 14.01
CA GLU A 139 -8.99 -11.92 15.43
C GLU A 139 -7.85 -12.52 16.25
N TYR A 140 -6.98 -13.36 15.66
CA TYR A 140 -5.77 -13.85 16.32
C TYR A 140 -4.70 -12.77 16.39
N GLN A 141 -4.58 -11.98 15.33
CA GLN A 141 -3.65 -10.86 15.27
C GLN A 141 -3.94 -9.81 16.34
N LYS A 142 -5.22 -9.41 16.49
CA LYS A 142 -5.67 -8.48 17.52
C LYS A 142 -5.31 -8.96 18.93
N LYS A 143 -5.51 -10.25 19.21
CA LYS A 143 -5.11 -10.87 20.48
C LYS A 143 -3.60 -10.79 20.71
N ARG A 144 -2.77 -11.07 19.69
CA ARG A 144 -1.31 -10.95 19.77
C ARG A 144 -0.87 -9.49 20.00
N LEU A 145 -1.50 -8.56 19.28
CA LEU A 145 -1.17 -7.13 19.35
C LEU A 145 -1.74 -6.43 20.59
N GLY A 146 -2.69 -7.05 21.29
CA GLY A 146 -3.39 -6.45 22.44
C GLY A 146 -4.36 -5.34 22.03
N THR A 147 -5.00 -5.47 20.87
CA THR A 147 -5.87 -4.45 20.27
C THR A 147 -7.31 -4.93 20.14
N THR A 148 -8.25 -3.99 20.00
CA THR A 148 -9.68 -4.28 19.78
C THR A 148 -10.08 -4.07 18.32
N ARG A 149 -9.55 -3.00 17.73
CA ARG A 149 -9.84 -2.52 16.37
C ARG A 149 -8.60 -2.57 15.50
N GLY A 150 -7.43 -2.23 16.03
CA GLY A 150 -6.18 -2.17 15.27
C GLY A 150 -5.81 -3.52 14.64
N PHE A 151 -5.39 -3.49 13.38
CA PHE A 151 -4.88 -4.67 12.68
C PHE A 151 -4.03 -4.25 11.49
N ILE A 152 -3.32 -5.20 10.90
CA ILE A 152 -2.56 -5.07 9.66
C ILE A 152 -3.14 -6.07 8.66
N ALA A 153 -3.40 -5.63 7.44
CA ALA A 153 -3.69 -6.47 6.29
C ALA A 153 -2.79 -6.05 5.12
N VAL A 154 -2.40 -6.99 4.26
CA VAL A 154 -1.51 -6.72 3.14
C VAL A 154 -2.13 -7.09 1.80
N LYS A 155 -1.74 -6.36 0.76
CA LYS A 155 -1.99 -6.74 -0.64
C LYS A 155 -0.88 -7.68 -1.15
N PRO A 156 -1.20 -8.66 -2.02
CA PRO A 156 -0.19 -9.46 -2.70
C PRO A 156 0.68 -8.64 -3.66
N ASN A 157 1.66 -9.30 -4.25
CA ASN A 157 2.43 -8.72 -5.34
C ASN A 157 1.52 -8.35 -6.54
N CYS A 158 1.88 -7.28 -7.27
CA CYS A 158 1.10 -6.80 -8.40
C CYS A 158 1.12 -7.76 -9.60
N SER A 159 2.25 -8.43 -9.86
CA SER A 159 2.35 -9.47 -10.89
C SER A 159 1.34 -10.59 -10.67
N ILE A 160 1.27 -11.12 -9.45
CA ILE A 160 0.37 -12.20 -9.05
C ILE A 160 -1.10 -11.87 -9.37
N GLN A 161 -1.49 -10.63 -9.11
CA GLN A 161 -2.86 -10.17 -9.32
C GLN A 161 -3.30 -10.14 -10.79
N SER A 162 -2.39 -10.25 -11.75
CA SER A 162 -2.74 -10.31 -13.16
C SER A 162 -3.29 -11.68 -13.59
N TYR A 163 -3.01 -12.75 -12.84
CA TYR A 163 -3.40 -14.11 -13.21
C TYR A 163 -4.13 -14.90 -12.11
N THR A 164 -3.98 -14.57 -10.83
CA THR A 164 -4.73 -15.23 -9.75
C THR A 164 -6.26 -15.17 -9.92
N PRO A 165 -6.88 -14.07 -10.41
CA PRO A 165 -8.32 -14.07 -10.69
C PRO A 165 -8.76 -15.16 -11.68
N VAL A 166 -7.92 -15.46 -12.67
CA VAL A 166 -8.18 -16.54 -13.64
C VAL A 166 -8.13 -17.89 -12.94
N PHE A 167 -7.12 -18.12 -12.09
CA PHE A 167 -7.02 -19.35 -11.31
C PHE A 167 -8.18 -19.53 -10.33
N ALA A 168 -8.64 -18.43 -9.70
CA ALA A 168 -9.79 -18.44 -8.82
C ALA A 168 -11.07 -18.84 -9.59
N ALA A 169 -11.28 -18.28 -10.78
CA ALA A 169 -12.41 -18.65 -11.64
C ALA A 169 -12.35 -20.11 -12.13
N TRP A 170 -11.14 -20.66 -12.27
CA TRP A 170 -10.92 -22.03 -12.76
C TRP A 170 -10.77 -23.07 -11.63
N LYS A 171 -10.86 -22.66 -10.37
CA LYS A 171 -10.53 -23.49 -9.21
C LYS A 171 -11.33 -24.80 -9.16
N GLU A 172 -12.59 -24.79 -9.61
CA GLU A 172 -13.44 -25.99 -9.67
C GLU A 172 -12.94 -27.08 -10.63
N TYR A 173 -12.13 -26.71 -11.62
CA TYR A 173 -11.54 -27.63 -12.60
C TYR A 173 -10.16 -28.16 -12.18
N GLU A 174 -9.73 -27.83 -10.95
CA GLU A 174 -8.50 -28.34 -10.35
C GLU A 174 -7.25 -28.16 -11.24
N PRO A 175 -6.91 -26.91 -11.64
CA PRO A 175 -5.72 -26.66 -12.44
C PRO A 175 -4.47 -27.14 -11.69
N TRP A 176 -3.64 -27.96 -12.34
CA TRP A 176 -2.48 -28.60 -11.71
C TRP A 176 -1.13 -28.00 -12.13
N GLN A 177 -1.10 -27.19 -13.19
CA GLN A 177 0.09 -26.48 -13.65
C GLN A 177 -0.29 -25.16 -14.34
N ALA A 178 0.50 -24.13 -14.08
CA ALA A 178 0.46 -22.87 -14.81
C ALA A 178 1.87 -22.49 -15.27
N LEU A 179 1.98 -22.01 -16.51
CA LEU A 179 3.19 -21.41 -17.05
C LEU A 179 2.88 -19.93 -17.32
N VAL A 180 3.56 -19.03 -16.61
CA VAL A 180 3.26 -17.60 -16.64
C VAL A 180 4.49 -16.82 -17.07
N SER A 181 4.32 -15.88 -18.00
CA SER A 181 5.32 -14.89 -18.36
C SER A 181 4.70 -13.51 -18.25
N THR A 182 5.33 -12.62 -17.48
CA THR A 182 4.78 -11.29 -17.20
C THR A 182 5.53 -10.20 -17.94
N TYR A 183 4.79 -9.24 -18.49
CA TYR A 183 5.33 -8.04 -19.12
C TYR A 183 4.97 -6.84 -18.23
N GLN A 184 5.85 -6.52 -17.29
CA GLN A 184 5.57 -5.58 -16.22
C GLN A 184 5.98 -4.15 -16.58
N ALA A 185 5.10 -3.19 -16.33
CA ALA A 185 5.38 -1.77 -16.54
C ALA A 185 6.37 -1.23 -15.48
N ILE A 186 7.20 -0.25 -15.87
CA ILE A 186 8.19 0.42 -14.99
C ILE A 186 7.57 1.17 -13.81
N SER A 187 6.27 1.48 -13.88
CA SER A 187 5.52 2.07 -12.78
C SER A 187 5.44 1.15 -11.56
N GLY A 188 5.52 -0.17 -11.76
CA GLY A 188 5.64 -1.15 -10.67
C GLY A 188 6.91 -0.98 -9.84
N ALA A 189 7.97 -0.42 -10.43
CA ALA A 189 9.21 -0.05 -9.75
C ALA A 189 9.21 1.40 -9.21
N GLY A 190 8.09 2.13 -9.29
CA GLY A 190 8.02 3.53 -8.87
C GLY A 190 8.71 4.51 -9.83
N LYS A 191 8.97 4.09 -11.07
CA LYS A 191 9.76 4.83 -12.07
C LYS A 191 8.91 5.24 -13.27
N THR A 192 9.33 6.33 -13.90
CA THR A 192 8.88 6.82 -15.20
C THR A 192 10.04 6.72 -16.20
N PHE A 193 9.80 6.93 -17.50
CA PHE A 193 10.89 6.98 -18.48
C PHE A 193 11.87 8.13 -18.19
N ARG A 194 11.43 9.20 -17.52
CA ARG A 194 12.35 10.25 -17.03
C ARG A 194 13.30 9.73 -15.95
N ASP A 195 12.84 8.82 -15.08
CA ASP A 195 13.65 8.21 -14.03
C ASP A 195 14.50 7.03 -14.55
N TRP A 196 14.11 6.44 -15.70
CA TRP A 196 14.70 5.24 -16.27
C TRP A 196 14.71 5.26 -17.81
N PRO A 197 15.48 6.18 -18.42
CA PRO A 197 15.49 6.36 -19.88
C PRO A 197 16.01 5.13 -20.64
N GLU A 198 16.82 4.28 -19.99
CA GLU A 198 17.36 3.04 -20.57
C GLU A 198 16.30 1.97 -20.90
N MET A 199 15.05 2.18 -20.46
CA MET A 199 13.91 1.34 -20.81
C MET A 199 13.26 1.69 -22.16
N GLU A 200 13.56 2.86 -22.74
CA GLU A 200 13.02 3.23 -24.04
C GLU A 200 13.60 2.32 -25.14
N GLY A 201 12.71 1.63 -25.87
CA GLY A 201 13.11 0.67 -26.91
C GLY A 201 13.79 -0.59 -26.38
N ASN A 202 13.68 -0.88 -25.08
CA ASN A 202 14.39 -1.98 -24.42
C ASN A 202 13.47 -2.86 -23.57
N ILE A 203 13.93 -4.08 -23.25
CA ILE A 203 13.29 -5.02 -22.32
C ILE A 203 14.36 -5.57 -21.39
N ILE A 204 14.07 -5.60 -20.09
CA ILE A 204 14.89 -6.29 -19.10
C ILE A 204 14.19 -7.61 -18.75
N PRO A 205 14.74 -8.78 -19.14
CA PRO A 205 14.06 -10.07 -18.98
C PRO A 205 14.23 -10.66 -17.57
N TYR A 206 14.50 -9.82 -16.56
CA TYR A 206 14.73 -10.28 -15.19
C TYR A 206 14.37 -9.20 -14.17
N ILE A 207 13.55 -9.57 -13.19
CA ILE A 207 13.22 -8.73 -12.03
C ILE A 207 13.51 -9.55 -10.77
N GLY A 208 14.54 -9.14 -10.03
CA GLY A 208 15.04 -9.91 -8.89
C GLY A 208 13.96 -10.20 -7.83
N GLY A 209 13.81 -11.47 -7.49
CA GLY A 209 12.86 -11.94 -6.49
C GLY A 209 11.40 -11.98 -6.94
N GLU A 210 11.07 -11.64 -8.18
CA GLU A 210 9.68 -11.53 -8.65
C GLU A 210 9.06 -12.90 -8.98
N GLU A 211 9.86 -13.81 -9.53
CA GLU A 211 9.48 -15.19 -9.85
C GLU A 211 9.20 -15.96 -8.55
N GLU A 212 10.10 -15.91 -7.57
CA GLU A 212 9.97 -16.65 -6.31
C GLU A 212 8.82 -16.15 -5.43
N LYS A 213 8.39 -14.89 -5.61
CA LYS A 213 7.18 -14.37 -4.94
C LYS A 213 5.90 -14.97 -5.52
N SER A 214 5.93 -15.44 -6.77
CA SER A 214 4.76 -15.99 -7.47
C SER A 214 4.49 -17.45 -7.09
N GLU A 215 5.54 -18.20 -6.78
CA GLU A 215 5.47 -19.63 -6.46
C GLU A 215 5.29 -19.93 -4.97
N ARG A 216 5.62 -18.96 -4.11
CA ARG A 216 5.45 -19.05 -2.66
C ARG A 216 4.09 -18.53 -2.25
#